data_AF-A0A5C9DY32-F1
#
_entry.id   AF-A0A5C9DY32-F1
#
_cell.length_a   1.000
_cell.length_b   1.000
_cell.length_c   1.000
_cell.angle_alpha   90.00
_cell.angle_beta   90.00
_cell.angle_gamma   90.00
#
_symmetry.space_group_name_H-M   'P 1'
#
loop_
_entity.id
_entity.type
_entity.pdbx_description
1 polymer ?
#
loop_
_entity_poly.entity_id
_entity_poly.type
_entity_poly.pdbx_seq_one_letter_code
_entity_poly.pdbx_strand_id
1 'polypeptide(L)'
;MSVTKSKLSYALVVFTWLFFLLGAALVFILILSILFISNTTSTFLGGLQVIQQAPYLLIYVEIASAGLFPLVYSLYKKEPPRVYGIQKKNSVLSIIISISLLMILDVVESLVTGNPIFSMGESYNLPLGFGVFYAALGLFAYGPLEVFFIFWLIVKTDDLFKKKILFRIDLDANKSIFITKGTLISCILFGLIHVITTQYFPSFFLIMLVFLLLGIIFTNLENSIGPMLAWSIYNNQVLSVVTSCLF
;
A
#
# COMPACT_ATOMS: atom_id res chain seq x y z
N MET A 1 32.01 -3.06 -1.60
CA MET A 1 30.77 -3.85 -1.82
C MET A 1 31.01 -4.65 -3.08
N SER A 2 31.01 -5.99 -3.01
CA SER A 2 31.30 -6.83 -4.19
C SER A 2 30.22 -6.62 -5.26
N VAL A 3 30.61 -6.65 -6.54
CA VAL A 3 29.73 -6.50 -7.70
C VAL A 3 28.54 -7.49 -7.66
N THR A 4 28.72 -8.65 -7.03
CA THR A 4 27.68 -9.66 -6.82
C THR A 4 26.57 -9.22 -5.88
N LYS A 5 26.88 -8.46 -4.81
CA LYS A 5 25.88 -8.02 -3.83
C LYS A 5 24.94 -6.95 -4.39
N SER A 6 25.44 -6.04 -5.24
CA SER A 6 24.60 -5.01 -5.87
C SER A 6 23.67 -5.57 -6.94
N LYS A 7 24.13 -6.57 -7.71
CA LYS A 7 23.30 -7.25 -8.72
C LYS A 7 22.11 -7.98 -8.08
N LEU A 8 22.33 -8.64 -6.94
CA LEU A 8 21.26 -9.33 -6.20
C LEU A 8 20.22 -8.35 -5.63
N SER A 9 20.65 -7.20 -5.08
CA SER A 9 19.73 -6.16 -4.59
C SER A 9 18.90 -5.54 -5.71
N TYR A 10 19.49 -5.30 -6.88
CA TYR A 10 18.77 -4.79 -8.05
C TYR A 10 17.71 -5.78 -8.52
N ALA A 11 18.09 -7.05 -8.71
CA ALA A 11 17.17 -8.09 -9.15
C ALA A 11 15.99 -8.27 -8.18
N LEU A 12 16.24 -8.15 -6.88
CA LEU A 12 15.19 -8.21 -5.86
C LEU A 12 14.17 -7.06 -5.99
N VAL A 13 14.62 -5.81 -6.13
CA VAL A 13 13.72 -4.66 -6.28
C VAL A 13 12.89 -4.78 -7.56
N VAL A 14 13.53 -5.11 -8.68
CA VAL A 14 12.83 -5.30 -9.97
C VAL A 14 11.85 -6.46 -9.89
N PHE A 15 12.25 -7.60 -9.32
CA PHE A 15 11.37 -8.75 -9.13
C PHE A 15 10.17 -8.39 -8.27
N THR A 16 10.35 -7.58 -7.22
CA THR A 16 9.23 -7.17 -6.34
C THR A 16 8.20 -6.33 -7.11
N TRP A 17 8.65 -5.40 -7.95
CA TRP A 17 7.75 -4.64 -8.83
C TRP A 17 7.03 -5.52 -9.85
N LEU A 18 7.73 -6.48 -10.47
CA LEU A 18 7.10 -7.44 -11.37
C LEU A 18 6.12 -8.35 -10.63
N PHE A 19 6.46 -8.77 -9.41
CA PHE A 19 5.64 -9.62 -8.58
C PHE A 19 4.34 -8.93 -8.16
N PHE A 20 4.31 -7.61 -8.03
CA PHE A 20 3.05 -6.89 -7.79
C PHE A 20 2.00 -7.24 -8.85
N LEU A 21 2.37 -7.19 -10.14
CA LEU A 21 1.48 -7.52 -11.25
C LEU A 21 1.25 -9.03 -11.37
N LEU A 22 2.30 -9.83 -11.22
CA LEU A 22 2.19 -11.29 -11.33
C LEU A 22 1.35 -11.89 -10.19
N GLY A 23 1.54 -11.43 -8.96
CA GLY A 23 0.78 -11.84 -7.78
C GLY A 23 -0.71 -11.52 -7.95
N ALA A 24 -1.02 -10.31 -8.44
CA ALA A 24 -2.39 -9.94 -8.77
C ALA A 24 -3.00 -10.89 -9.82
N ALA A 25 -2.30 -11.09 -10.94
CA ALA A 25 -2.78 -11.94 -12.03
C ALA A 25 -2.98 -13.40 -11.59
N LEU A 26 -2.04 -13.97 -10.82
CA LEU A 26 -2.11 -15.34 -10.34
C LEU A 26 -3.31 -15.56 -9.41
N VAL A 27 -3.54 -14.67 -8.45
CA VAL A 27 -4.69 -14.78 -7.55
C VAL A 27 -5.99 -14.56 -8.30
N PHE A 28 -6.02 -13.62 -9.24
CA PHE A 28 -7.21 -13.38 -10.06
C PHE A 28 -7.59 -14.62 -10.89
N ILE A 29 -6.61 -15.26 -11.54
CA ILE A 29 -6.80 -16.52 -12.26
C ILE A 29 -7.27 -17.63 -11.32
N LEU A 30 -6.71 -17.71 -10.11
CA LEU A 30 -7.11 -18.70 -9.11
C LEU A 30 -8.57 -18.52 -8.70
N ILE A 31 -9.01 -17.29 -8.42
CA ILE A 31 -10.41 -16.97 -8.09
C ILE A 31 -11.32 -17.42 -9.23
N LEU A 32 -11.02 -17.04 -10.47
CA LEU A 32 -11.80 -17.45 -11.64
C LEU A 32 -11.85 -18.98 -11.83
N SER A 33 -10.73 -19.65 -11.59
CA SER A 33 -10.64 -21.11 -11.67
C SER A 33 -11.51 -21.79 -10.62
N ILE A 34 -11.52 -21.27 -9.39
CA ILE A 34 -12.38 -21.77 -8.31
C ILE A 34 -13.86 -21.61 -8.69
N LEU A 35 -14.25 -20.43 -9.19
CA LEU A 35 -15.64 -20.15 -9.61
C LEU A 35 -16.11 -21.07 -10.75
N PHE A 36 -15.19 -21.44 -11.65
CA PHE A 36 -15.48 -22.38 -12.73
C PHE A 36 -15.63 -23.81 -12.22
N ILE A 37 -14.70 -24.29 -11.38
CA ILE A 37 -14.72 -25.64 -10.80
C ILE A 37 -15.94 -25.84 -9.88
N SER A 38 -16.36 -24.79 -9.16
CA SER A 38 -17.54 -24.83 -8.29
C SER A 38 -18.88 -24.76 -9.06
N ASN A 39 -18.85 -24.69 -10.40
CA ASN A 39 -20.02 -24.45 -11.25
C ASN A 39 -20.78 -23.17 -10.90
N THR A 40 -20.15 -22.20 -10.24
CA THR A 40 -20.75 -20.88 -9.95
C THR A 40 -20.90 -20.06 -11.24
N THR A 41 -20.00 -20.27 -12.20
CA THR A 41 -20.10 -19.72 -13.54
C THR A 41 -19.50 -20.67 -14.57
N SER A 42 -20.02 -20.65 -15.80
CA SER A 42 -19.50 -21.40 -16.94
C SER A 42 -18.74 -20.52 -17.95
N THR A 43 -18.65 -19.21 -17.71
CA THR A 43 -18.02 -18.26 -18.64
C THR A 43 -17.10 -17.29 -17.90
N PHE A 44 -16.09 -16.79 -18.61
CA PHE A 44 -15.19 -15.76 -18.09
C PHE A 44 -15.96 -14.49 -17.67
N LEU A 45 -16.88 -14.00 -18.52
CA LEU A 45 -17.69 -12.82 -18.22
C LEU A 45 -18.58 -13.02 -16.99
N GLY A 46 -19.17 -14.21 -16.82
CA GLY A 46 -19.94 -14.52 -15.63
C GLY A 46 -19.06 -14.53 -14.37
N GLY A 47 -17.81 -15.01 -14.46
CA GLY A 47 -16.84 -14.90 -13.37
C GLY A 47 -16.51 -13.44 -13.00
N LEU A 48 -16.34 -12.57 -13.99
CA LEU A 48 -16.15 -11.14 -13.75
C LEU A 48 -17.36 -10.50 -13.05
N GLN A 49 -18.58 -10.86 -13.45
CA GLN A 49 -19.81 -10.38 -12.79
C GLN A 49 -19.89 -10.82 -11.33
N VAL A 50 -19.52 -12.07 -11.03
CA VAL A 50 -19.47 -12.57 -9.64
C VAL A 50 -18.45 -11.77 -8.82
N ILE A 51 -17.26 -11.48 -9.36
CA ILE A 51 -16.25 -10.66 -8.68
C ILE A 51 -16.76 -9.23 -8.45
N GLN A 52 -17.49 -8.65 -9.41
CA GLN A 52 -18.13 -7.33 -9.24
C GLN A 52 -19.18 -7.31 -8.13
N GLN A 53 -19.90 -8.41 -7.92
CA GLN A 53 -20.88 -8.58 -6.85
C GLN A 53 -20.24 -8.95 -5.51
N ALA A 54 -19.01 -9.48 -5.53
CA ALA A 54 -18.23 -9.89 -4.36
C ALA A 54 -16.86 -9.20 -4.33
N PRO A 55 -16.80 -7.85 -4.29
CA PRO A 55 -15.54 -7.10 -4.37
C PRO A 55 -14.60 -7.37 -3.18
N TYR A 56 -15.11 -7.89 -2.05
CA TYR A 56 -14.28 -8.36 -0.93
C TYR A 56 -13.29 -9.48 -1.33
N LEU A 57 -13.53 -10.21 -2.43
CA LEU A 57 -12.57 -11.19 -2.95
C LEU A 57 -11.29 -10.53 -3.49
N LEU A 58 -11.33 -9.25 -3.88
CA LEU A 58 -10.17 -8.51 -4.35
C LEU A 58 -9.14 -8.25 -3.24
N ILE A 59 -9.51 -8.44 -1.97
CA ILE A 59 -8.56 -8.41 -0.84
C ILE A 59 -7.44 -9.42 -1.04
N TYR A 60 -7.74 -10.61 -1.60
CA TYR A 60 -6.71 -11.61 -1.87
C TYR A 60 -5.73 -11.16 -2.97
N VAL A 61 -6.25 -10.44 -3.98
CA VAL A 61 -5.44 -9.86 -5.05
C VAL A 61 -4.46 -8.85 -4.44
N GLU A 62 -4.96 -7.97 -3.56
CA GLU A 62 -4.16 -6.96 -2.87
C GLU A 62 -3.08 -7.58 -1.97
N ILE A 63 -3.44 -8.59 -1.18
CA ILE A 63 -2.48 -9.29 -0.31
C ILE A 63 -1.33 -9.87 -1.15
N ALA A 64 -1.65 -10.49 -2.29
CA ALA A 64 -0.63 -11.09 -3.15
C ALA A 64 0.21 -10.04 -3.90
N SER A 65 -0.40 -8.95 -4.38
CA SER A 65 0.30 -7.91 -5.14
C SER A 65 1.18 -7.04 -4.25
N ALA A 66 0.61 -6.43 -3.21
CA ALA A 66 1.29 -5.45 -2.39
C ALA A 66 2.10 -6.11 -1.26
N GLY A 67 1.58 -7.13 -0.60
CA GLY A 67 2.12 -7.53 0.70
C GLY A 67 2.98 -8.77 0.74
N LEU A 68 2.54 -9.81 0.04
CA LEU A 68 2.90 -11.19 0.37
C LEU A 68 4.38 -11.46 0.16
N PHE A 69 4.92 -11.10 -1.02
CA PHE A 69 6.33 -11.34 -1.32
C PHE A 69 7.28 -10.56 -0.40
N PRO A 70 7.16 -9.22 -0.22
CA PRO A 70 7.99 -8.47 0.72
C PRO A 70 7.94 -9.03 2.15
N LEU A 71 6.74 -9.42 2.61
CA LEU A 71 6.55 -9.94 3.95
C LEU A 71 7.24 -11.30 4.11
N VAL A 72 6.98 -12.24 3.20
CA VAL A 72 7.61 -13.57 3.19
C VAL A 72 9.13 -13.45 3.06
N TYR A 73 9.62 -12.56 2.18
CA TYR A 73 11.05 -12.31 2.02
C TYR A 73 11.68 -11.81 3.33
N SER A 74 11.04 -10.84 3.99
CA SER A 74 11.54 -10.26 5.25
C SER A 74 11.58 -11.30 6.37
N LEU A 75 10.55 -12.16 6.46
CA LEU A 75 10.51 -13.28 7.41
C LEU A 75 11.57 -14.33 7.10
N TYR A 76 11.73 -14.71 5.84
CA TYR A 76 12.74 -15.68 5.39
C TYR A 76 14.16 -15.18 5.68
N LYS A 77 14.43 -13.89 5.45
CA LYS A 77 15.71 -13.25 5.78
C LYS A 77 15.85 -12.87 7.24
N LYS A 78 14.82 -13.08 8.07
CA LYS A 78 14.77 -12.72 9.49
C LYS A 78 15.13 -11.25 9.71
N GLU A 79 14.66 -10.39 8.83
CA GLU A 79 14.92 -8.96 8.92
C GLU A 79 14.14 -8.38 10.10
N PRO A 80 14.79 -7.63 11.01
CA PRO A 80 14.12 -7.16 12.19
C PRO A 80 13.10 -6.06 11.82
N PRO A 81 11.88 -6.05 12.41
CA PRO A 81 10.81 -5.09 12.05
C PRO A 81 11.23 -3.62 12.09
N ARG A 82 12.21 -3.28 12.95
CA ARG A 82 12.79 -1.93 13.06
C ARG A 82 13.39 -1.40 11.75
N VAL A 83 13.85 -2.28 10.83
CA VAL A 83 14.36 -1.90 9.51
C VAL A 83 13.28 -1.21 8.69
N TYR A 84 12.02 -1.60 8.90
CA TYR A 84 10.85 -1.06 8.23
C TYR A 84 10.10 -0.04 9.11
N GLY A 85 10.75 0.48 10.16
CA GLY A 85 10.17 1.52 11.02
C GLY A 85 9.13 1.04 12.03
N ILE A 86 8.97 -0.28 12.23
CA ILE A 86 8.07 -0.82 13.26
C ILE A 86 8.81 -0.77 14.60
N GLN A 87 8.72 0.37 15.29
CA GLN A 87 9.36 0.61 16.58
C GLN A 87 8.63 1.67 17.42
N LYS A 88 8.89 1.70 18.74
CA LYS A 88 8.30 2.70 19.66
C LYS A 88 8.93 4.09 19.52
N LYS A 89 10.20 4.18 19.12
CA LYS A 89 10.90 5.45 18.94
C LYS A 89 10.18 6.28 17.88
N ASN A 90 9.89 7.54 18.20
CA ASN A 90 9.19 8.51 17.35
C ASN A 90 7.77 8.09 16.91
N SER A 91 7.16 7.03 17.47
CA SER A 91 5.87 6.53 16.99
C SER A 91 4.74 7.55 17.18
N VAL A 92 4.67 8.18 18.35
CA VAL A 92 3.66 9.21 18.65
C VAL A 92 3.77 10.38 17.68
N LEU A 93 4.99 10.88 17.46
CA LEU A 93 5.23 11.99 16.54
C LEU A 93 4.88 11.61 15.09
N SER A 94 5.27 10.40 14.67
CA SER A 94 4.94 9.85 13.36
C SER A 94 3.43 9.74 13.16
N ILE A 95 2.69 9.28 14.16
CA ILE A 95 1.22 9.18 14.14
C ILE A 95 0.60 10.57 13.99
N ILE A 96 0.96 11.52 14.86
CA ILE A 96 0.40 12.87 14.85
C ILE A 96 0.64 13.52 13.49
N ILE A 97 1.89 13.53 12.99
CA ILE A 97 2.23 14.18 11.72
C ILE A 97 1.51 13.49 10.55
N SER A 98 1.48 12.16 10.51
CA SER A 98 0.87 11.43 9.39
C SER A 98 -0.65 11.63 9.33
N ILE A 99 -1.33 11.53 10.48
CA ILE A 99 -2.78 11.73 10.54
C ILE A 99 -3.13 13.19 10.24
N SER A 100 -2.44 14.16 10.86
CA SER A 100 -2.66 15.58 10.57
C SER A 100 -2.46 15.91 9.10
N LEU A 101 -1.42 15.34 8.47
CA LEU A 101 -1.16 15.54 7.06
C LEU A 101 -2.30 15.02 6.18
N LEU A 102 -2.73 13.77 6.38
CA LEU A 102 -3.77 13.18 5.53
C LEU A 102 -5.14 13.82 5.77
N MET A 103 -5.43 14.28 7.00
CA MET A 103 -6.64 15.08 7.26
C MET A 103 -6.61 16.42 6.51
N ILE A 104 -5.45 17.08 6.43
CA ILE A 104 -5.32 18.33 5.65
C ILE A 104 -5.55 18.05 4.15
N LEU A 105 -4.96 16.97 3.63
CA LEU A 105 -5.16 16.57 2.24
C LEU A 105 -6.63 16.25 1.97
N ASP A 106 -7.30 15.53 2.88
CA ASP A 106 -8.72 15.21 2.82
C ASP A 106 -9.60 16.46 2.75
N VAL A 107 -9.33 17.45 3.61
CA VAL A 107 -10.04 18.74 3.61
C VAL A 107 -9.81 19.48 2.29
N VAL A 108 -8.57 19.55 1.80
CA VAL A 108 -8.25 20.23 0.53
C VAL A 108 -8.96 19.56 -0.63
N GLU A 109 -8.90 18.24 -0.73
CA GLU A 109 -9.57 17.48 -1.78
C GLU A 109 -11.09 17.64 -1.72
N SER A 110 -11.67 17.61 -0.53
CA SER A 110 -13.11 17.85 -0.33
C SER A 110 -13.53 19.25 -0.78
N LEU A 111 -12.71 20.27 -0.51
CA LEU A 111 -12.96 21.65 -0.95
C LEU A 111 -12.84 21.81 -2.47
N VAL A 112 -11.94 21.07 -3.11
CA VAL A 112 -11.72 21.14 -4.57
C VAL A 112 -12.79 20.36 -5.33
N THR A 113 -13.20 19.19 -4.83
CA THR A 113 -14.11 18.28 -5.54
C THR A 113 -15.58 18.46 -5.15
N GLY A 114 -15.85 19.13 -4.02
CA GLY A 114 -17.19 19.30 -3.46
C GLY A 114 -17.77 18.03 -2.84
N ASN A 115 -17.02 16.94 -2.77
CA ASN A 115 -17.45 15.67 -2.21
C ASN A 115 -16.51 15.25 -1.07
N PRO A 116 -17.04 14.85 0.10
CA PRO A 116 -16.21 14.19 1.10
C PRO A 116 -15.68 12.88 0.53
N ILE A 117 -14.41 12.56 0.83
CA ILE A 117 -13.75 11.33 0.34
C ILE A 117 -14.41 10.06 0.91
N PHE A 118 -15.00 10.15 2.10
CA PHE A 118 -15.62 9.02 2.77
C PHE A 118 -16.93 8.60 2.08
N SER A 119 -16.88 7.48 1.34
CA SER A 119 -18.08 6.82 0.83
C SER A 119 -18.33 5.52 1.59
N MET A 120 -19.48 5.44 2.27
CA MET A 120 -19.98 4.16 2.78
C MET A 120 -20.28 3.25 1.59
N GLY A 121 -19.79 2.00 1.64
CA GLY A 121 -20.14 1.02 0.63
C GLY A 121 -21.54 0.44 0.88
N GLU A 122 -22.12 -0.16 -0.17
CA GLU A 122 -23.33 -0.95 -0.02
C GLU A 122 -23.00 -2.28 0.71
N SER A 123 -23.94 -2.79 1.51
CA SER A 123 -23.77 -4.03 2.25
C SER A 123 -23.53 -5.24 1.34
N TYR A 124 -22.53 -6.05 1.67
CA TYR A 124 -22.30 -7.34 1.02
C TYR A 124 -23.19 -8.46 1.56
N ASN A 125 -24.02 -8.19 2.58
CA ASN A 125 -24.91 -9.16 3.22
C ASN A 125 -24.19 -10.45 3.68
N LEU A 126 -22.96 -10.32 4.17
CA LEU A 126 -22.17 -11.46 4.65
C LEU A 126 -22.66 -11.93 6.02
N PRO A 127 -22.64 -13.25 6.31
CA PRO A 127 -22.83 -13.73 7.67
C PRO A 127 -21.78 -13.09 8.59
N LEU A 128 -22.16 -12.74 9.82
CA LEU A 128 -21.33 -11.95 10.75
C LEU A 128 -19.88 -12.45 10.87
N GLY A 129 -19.67 -13.76 10.94
CA GLY A 129 -18.32 -14.34 11.02
C GLY A 129 -17.45 -14.05 9.79
N PHE A 130 -18.02 -14.17 8.59
CA PHE A 130 -17.34 -13.81 7.35
C PHE A 130 -17.18 -12.29 7.21
N GLY A 131 -18.18 -11.52 7.64
CA GLY A 131 -18.12 -10.06 7.65
C GLY A 131 -16.94 -9.54 8.47
N VAL A 132 -16.79 -10.00 9.72
CA VAL A 132 -15.67 -9.63 10.60
C VAL A 132 -14.33 -10.08 10.01
N PHE A 133 -14.27 -11.29 9.44
CA PHE A 133 -13.05 -11.81 8.83
C PHE A 133 -12.59 -10.95 7.64
N TYR A 134 -13.48 -10.64 6.69
CA TYR A 134 -13.14 -9.84 5.53
C TYR A 134 -12.92 -8.36 5.86
N ALA A 135 -13.61 -7.81 6.86
CA ALA A 135 -13.33 -6.47 7.37
C ALA A 135 -11.89 -6.39 7.94
N ALA A 136 -11.49 -7.37 8.75
CA ALA A 136 -10.14 -7.42 9.31
C ALA A 136 -9.06 -7.62 8.22
N LEU A 137 -9.31 -8.50 7.25
CA LEU A 137 -8.40 -8.70 6.12
C LEU A 137 -8.30 -7.44 5.24
N GLY A 138 -9.42 -6.78 4.95
CA GLY A 138 -9.46 -5.56 4.15
C GLY A 138 -8.72 -4.41 4.81
N LEU A 139 -8.96 -4.19 6.10
CA LEU A 139 -8.20 -3.22 6.91
C LEU A 139 -6.71 -3.49 6.86
N PHE A 140 -6.30 -4.75 6.97
CA PHE A 140 -4.88 -5.11 6.93
C PHE A 140 -4.27 -4.91 5.52
N ALA A 141 -4.96 -5.40 4.48
CA ALA A 141 -4.46 -5.41 3.11
C ALA A 141 -4.33 -4.00 2.51
N TYR A 142 -5.41 -3.23 2.53
CA TYR A 142 -5.46 -1.87 1.96
C TYR A 142 -4.89 -0.80 2.90
N GLY A 143 -4.54 -1.17 4.14
CA GLY A 143 -3.98 -0.25 5.14
C GLY A 143 -2.50 -0.54 5.40
N PRO A 144 -2.15 -1.20 6.53
CA PRO A 144 -0.75 -1.39 6.92
C PRO A 144 0.10 -2.16 5.92
N LEU A 145 -0.47 -3.13 5.20
CA LEU A 145 0.27 -3.99 4.27
C LEU A 145 0.73 -3.23 3.03
N GLU A 146 -0.11 -2.37 2.47
CA GLU A 146 0.23 -1.49 1.35
C GLU A 146 1.32 -0.46 1.72
N VAL A 147 1.24 0.12 2.92
CA VAL A 147 2.32 1.00 3.41
C VAL A 147 3.60 0.23 3.65
N PHE A 148 3.52 -1.00 4.19
CA PHE A 148 4.67 -1.87 4.35
C PHE A 148 5.35 -2.19 3.01
N PHE A 149 4.57 -2.50 1.98
CA PHE A 149 5.07 -2.74 0.62
C PHE A 149 5.96 -1.59 0.14
N ILE A 150 5.45 -0.36 0.25
CA ILE A 150 6.16 0.81 -0.23
C ILE A 150 7.39 1.09 0.61
N PHE A 151 7.30 1.01 1.92
CA PHE A 151 8.45 1.29 2.77
C PHE A 151 9.52 0.21 2.64
N TRP A 152 9.13 -1.03 2.41
CA TRP A 152 10.03 -2.10 2.04
C TRP A 152 10.79 -1.76 0.75
N LEU A 153 10.09 -1.32 -0.29
CA LEU A 153 10.69 -0.90 -1.55
C LEU A 153 11.61 0.32 -1.38
N ILE A 154 11.22 1.30 -0.56
CA ILE A 154 12.08 2.46 -0.22
C ILE A 154 13.37 1.98 0.41
N VAL A 155 13.30 1.12 1.43
CA VAL A 155 14.49 0.59 2.13
C VAL A 155 15.39 -0.17 1.16
N LYS A 156 14.86 -1.09 0.35
CA LYS A 156 15.68 -1.88 -0.59
C LYS A 156 16.26 -1.03 -1.72
N THR A 157 15.52 -0.02 -2.17
CA THR A 157 15.99 0.91 -3.19
C THR A 157 17.06 1.85 -2.61
N ASP A 158 16.91 2.29 -1.37
CA ASP A 158 17.94 3.04 -0.67
C ASP A 158 19.19 2.20 -0.42
N ASP A 159 19.08 0.94 -0.03
CA ASP A 159 20.23 0.03 0.07
C ASP A 159 20.99 -0.08 -1.27
N LEU A 160 20.26 -0.17 -2.39
CA LEU A 160 20.83 -0.19 -3.73
C LEU A 160 21.59 1.11 -4.06
N PHE A 161 21.02 2.26 -3.71
CA PHE A 161 21.62 3.58 -3.97
C PHE A 161 22.48 4.11 -2.81
N LYS A 162 22.76 3.29 -1.79
CA LYS A 162 23.49 3.68 -0.57
C LYS A 162 22.90 4.93 0.11
N LYS A 163 21.57 4.97 0.22
CA LYS A 163 20.77 6.05 0.83
C LYS A 163 21.14 7.43 0.28
N LYS A 164 21.32 7.52 -1.05
CA LYS A 164 21.67 8.78 -1.72
C LYS A 164 20.55 9.81 -1.51
N ILE A 165 20.85 10.83 -0.73
CA ILE A 165 20.00 12.02 -0.54
C ILE A 165 19.94 12.77 -1.86
N LEU A 166 18.73 13.08 -2.31
CA LEU A 166 18.48 13.82 -3.53
C LEU A 166 18.13 15.28 -3.22
N PHE A 167 17.28 15.47 -2.20
CA PHE A 167 16.90 16.79 -1.71
C PHE A 167 17.09 16.88 -0.20
N ARG A 168 17.55 18.04 0.25
CA ARG A 168 17.65 18.42 1.66
C ARG A 168 16.94 19.76 1.81
N ILE A 169 16.00 19.83 2.73
CA ILE A 169 15.26 21.05 3.07
C ILE A 169 15.61 21.39 4.51
N ASP A 170 16.38 22.46 4.71
CA ASP A 170 16.71 22.95 6.05
C ASP A 170 15.53 23.76 6.59
N LEU A 171 14.98 23.33 7.73
CA LEU A 171 13.90 24.01 8.44
C LEU A 171 14.45 25.02 9.46
N ASP A 172 15.53 24.64 10.14
CA ASP A 172 16.29 25.49 11.06
C ASP A 172 17.75 25.00 11.15
N ALA A 173 18.56 25.63 12.01
CA ALA A 173 19.98 25.31 12.18
C ALA A 173 20.26 23.83 12.56
N ASN A 174 19.28 23.13 13.14
CA ASN A 174 19.42 21.77 13.66
C ASN A 174 18.44 20.76 13.02
N LYS A 175 17.52 21.20 12.17
CA LYS A 175 16.48 20.36 11.57
C LYS A 175 16.49 20.46 10.05
N SER A 176 16.59 19.30 9.43
CA SER A 176 16.47 19.15 7.99
C SER A 176 15.59 17.97 7.64
N ILE A 177 14.85 18.09 6.54
CA ILE A 177 14.08 17.03 5.92
C ILE A 177 14.88 16.51 4.73
N PHE A 178 14.99 15.19 4.64
CA PHE A 178 15.66 14.49 3.56
C PHE A 178 14.67 13.76 2.67
N ILE A 179 14.90 13.83 1.36
CA ILE A 179 14.25 13.00 0.36
C ILE A 179 15.33 12.16 -0.31
N THR A 180 15.27 10.84 -0.16
CA THR A 180 16.24 9.92 -0.77
C THR A 180 15.79 9.50 -2.16
N LYS A 181 16.75 8.97 -2.95
CA LYS A 181 16.43 8.35 -4.23
C LYS A 181 15.45 7.19 -4.08
N GLY A 182 15.55 6.38 -3.02
CA GLY A 182 14.65 5.28 -2.75
C GLY A 182 13.22 5.75 -2.51
N THR A 183 13.03 6.81 -1.72
CA THR A 183 11.71 7.43 -1.52
C THR A 183 11.10 7.86 -2.85
N LEU A 184 11.82 8.68 -3.62
CA LEU A 184 11.27 9.26 -4.85
C LEU A 184 10.93 8.20 -5.90
N ILE A 185 11.86 7.27 -6.17
CA ILE A 185 11.67 6.23 -7.19
C ILE A 185 10.49 5.32 -6.81
N SER A 186 10.42 4.89 -5.56
CA SER A 186 9.37 3.95 -5.12
C SER A 186 7.99 4.59 -5.22
N CYS A 187 7.85 5.85 -4.79
CA CYS A 187 6.57 6.56 -4.84
C CYS A 187 6.13 6.89 -6.27
N ILE A 188 7.06 7.25 -7.17
CA ILE A 188 6.74 7.46 -8.60
C ILE A 188 6.24 6.16 -9.23
N LEU A 189 6.99 5.07 -9.05
CA LEU A 189 6.60 3.77 -9.61
C LEU A 189 5.25 3.29 -9.05
N PHE A 190 4.98 3.57 -7.78
CA PHE A 190 3.71 3.24 -7.17
C PHE A 190 2.54 4.08 -7.69
N GLY A 191 2.74 5.38 -7.89
CA GLY A 191 1.75 6.20 -8.57
C GLY A 191 1.48 5.66 -9.98
N LEU A 192 2.53 5.29 -10.73
CA LEU A 192 2.40 4.79 -12.10
C LEU A 192 1.63 3.46 -12.16
N ILE A 193 1.88 2.55 -11.20
CA ILE A 193 1.16 1.27 -11.16
C ILE A 193 -0.33 1.50 -10.89
N HIS A 194 -0.67 2.52 -10.09
CA HIS A 194 -2.05 2.90 -9.83
C HIS A 194 -2.77 3.40 -11.07
N VAL A 195 -2.11 4.09 -11.99
CA VAL A 195 -2.73 4.46 -13.28
C VAL A 195 -3.17 3.21 -14.06
N ILE A 196 -2.36 2.15 -14.02
CA ILE A 196 -2.64 0.90 -14.73
C ILE A 196 -3.81 0.17 -14.07
N THR A 197 -3.85 0.13 -12.74
CA THR A 197 -4.88 -0.62 -12.00
C THR A 197 -6.22 0.11 -11.90
N THR A 198 -6.23 1.44 -11.79
CA THR A 198 -7.46 2.25 -11.69
C THR A 198 -7.96 2.76 -13.04
N GLN A 199 -7.12 2.71 -14.08
CA GLN A 199 -7.37 3.34 -15.39
C GLN A 199 -7.66 4.86 -15.31
N TYR A 200 -7.23 5.53 -14.24
CA TYR A 200 -7.52 6.94 -13.98
C TYR A 200 -6.24 7.75 -13.77
N PHE A 201 -5.80 8.51 -14.78
CA PHE A 201 -4.52 9.22 -14.71
C PHE A 201 -4.37 10.18 -13.51
N PRO A 202 -5.39 10.96 -13.10
CA PRO A 202 -5.26 11.83 -11.93
C PRO A 202 -4.97 11.09 -10.61
N SER A 203 -5.31 9.79 -10.49
CA SER A 203 -4.92 9.01 -9.30
C SER A 203 -3.40 8.87 -9.17
N PHE A 204 -2.65 8.98 -10.27
CA PHE A 204 -1.17 9.05 -10.25
C PHE A 204 -0.70 10.11 -9.26
N PHE A 205 -1.16 11.34 -9.44
CA PHE A 205 -0.62 12.50 -8.72
C PHE A 205 -0.99 12.43 -7.24
N LEU A 206 -2.24 12.06 -6.93
CA LEU A 206 -2.70 11.94 -5.55
C LEU A 206 -1.96 10.83 -4.81
N ILE A 207 -1.94 9.61 -5.37
CA ILE A 207 -1.28 8.46 -4.73
C ILE A 207 0.23 8.70 -4.61
N MET A 208 0.87 9.19 -5.67
CA MET A 208 2.29 9.54 -5.62
C MET A 208 2.57 10.59 -4.54
N LEU A 209 1.77 11.66 -4.45
CA LEU A 209 1.96 12.72 -3.46
C LEU A 209 1.77 12.20 -2.03
N VAL A 210 0.69 11.47 -1.77
CA VAL A 210 0.39 10.90 -0.46
C VAL A 210 1.52 9.99 -0.01
N PHE A 211 1.91 9.02 -0.84
CA PHE A 211 2.99 8.08 -0.48
C PHE A 211 4.36 8.74 -0.44
N LEU A 212 4.61 9.80 -1.23
CA LEU A 212 5.83 10.59 -1.11
C LEU A 212 5.90 11.27 0.25
N LEU A 213 4.83 11.92 0.69
CA LEU A 213 4.80 12.60 1.98
C LEU A 213 4.91 11.61 3.16
N LEU A 214 4.16 10.51 3.10
CA LEU A 214 4.28 9.42 4.08
C LEU A 214 5.68 8.80 4.08
N GLY A 215 6.27 8.61 2.90
CA GLY A 215 7.64 8.14 2.72
C GLY A 215 8.69 9.09 3.28
N ILE A 216 8.48 10.41 3.17
CA ILE A 216 9.31 11.44 3.80
C ILE A 216 9.21 11.32 5.33
N ILE A 217 8.00 11.21 5.88
CA ILE A 217 7.79 11.02 7.32
C ILE A 217 8.53 9.77 7.80
N PHE A 218 8.35 8.64 7.11
CA PHE A 218 9.04 7.39 7.40
C PHE A 218 10.56 7.54 7.37
N THR A 219 11.11 8.15 6.32
CA THR A 219 12.56 8.25 6.11
C THR A 219 13.24 9.14 7.16
N ASN A 220 12.53 10.18 7.63
CA ASN A 220 13.09 11.16 8.57
C ASN A 220 12.82 10.79 10.05
N LEU A 221 11.71 10.12 10.36
CA LEU A 221 11.40 9.69 11.72
C LEU A 221 11.80 8.23 12.01
N GLU A 222 12.18 7.48 10.98
CA GLU A 222 12.46 6.04 11.01
C GLU A 222 11.30 5.26 11.65
N ASN A 223 10.06 5.66 11.34
CA ASN A 223 8.87 5.08 11.94
C ASN A 223 7.74 4.95 10.90
N SER A 224 7.19 3.75 10.79
CA SER A 224 6.13 3.43 9.83
C SER A 224 4.74 3.31 10.44
N ILE A 225 4.62 3.26 11.78
CA ILE A 225 3.35 3.05 12.48
C ILE A 225 2.40 4.20 12.17
N GLY A 226 2.90 5.44 12.19
CA GLY A 226 2.12 6.62 11.84
C GLY A 226 1.55 6.56 10.42
N PRO A 227 2.40 6.40 9.39
CA PRO A 227 1.94 6.23 8.02
C PRO A 227 0.96 5.06 7.82
N MET A 228 1.21 3.91 8.44
CA MET A 228 0.32 2.75 8.37
C MET A 228 -1.08 3.06 8.90
N LEU A 229 -1.16 3.70 10.07
CA LEU A 229 -2.44 4.08 10.66
C LEU A 229 -3.12 5.20 9.88
N ALA A 230 -2.37 6.22 9.48
CA ALA A 230 -2.93 7.33 8.72
C ALA A 230 -3.50 6.85 7.38
N TRP A 231 -2.76 6.04 6.62
CA TRP A 231 -3.25 5.46 5.37
C TRP A 231 -4.47 4.58 5.58
N SER A 232 -4.51 3.79 6.66
CA SER A 232 -5.69 2.95 6.96
C SER A 232 -6.96 3.77 7.20
N ILE A 233 -6.83 4.99 7.71
CA ILE A 233 -7.95 5.92 7.95
C ILE A 233 -8.33 6.65 6.66
N TYR A 234 -7.33 7.09 5.88
CA TYR A 234 -7.53 7.90 4.68
C TYR A 234 -7.92 7.07 3.45
N ASN A 235 -7.48 5.81 3.35
CA ASN A 235 -7.77 4.97 2.19
C ASN A 235 -9.25 4.59 2.15
N ASN A 236 -9.98 5.17 1.20
CA ASN A 236 -11.41 4.94 1.05
C ASN A 236 -11.74 3.46 0.75
N GLN A 237 -10.81 2.68 0.18
CA GLN A 237 -10.98 1.24 0.00
C GLN A 237 -11.07 0.50 1.33
N VAL A 238 -10.30 0.91 2.35
CA VAL A 238 -10.39 0.34 3.71
C VAL A 238 -11.78 0.61 4.28
N LEU A 239 -12.23 1.87 4.23
CA LEU A 239 -13.53 2.25 4.77
C LEU A 239 -14.67 1.53 4.06
N SER A 240 -14.66 1.53 2.73
CA SER A 240 -15.68 0.87 1.91
C SER A 240 -15.77 -0.62 2.23
N VAL A 241 -14.64 -1.34 2.23
CA VAL A 241 -14.64 -2.78 2.51
C VAL A 241 -15.08 -3.09 3.94
N VAL A 242 -14.56 -2.36 4.94
CA VAL A 242 -14.91 -2.59 6.34
C VAL A 242 -16.40 -2.34 6.57
N THR A 243 -16.95 -1.26 6.02
CA THR A 243 -18.36 -0.91 6.19
C THR A 243 -19.27 -1.89 5.47
N SER A 244 -19.02 -2.18 4.19
CA SER A 244 -19.78 -3.16 3.41
C SER A 244 -19.74 -4.58 3.95
N CYS A 245 -18.65 -4.98 4.64
CA CYS A 245 -18.56 -6.31 5.24
C CYS A 245 -19.33 -6.42 6.57
N LEU A 246 -19.50 -5.32 7.30
CA LEU A 246 -20.07 -5.32 8.66
C LEU A 246 -21.53 -4.86 8.72
N PHE A 247 -21.96 -4.04 7.78
CA PHE A 247 -23.29 -3.42 7.71
C PHE A 247 -23.87 -3.66 6.33
#